data_AF-A0A3P8H1E1-F1
#
_entry.id   AF-A0A3P8H1E1-F1
#
_cell.length_a   1.000
_cell.length_b   1.000
_cell.length_c   1.000
_cell.angle_alpha   90.00
_cell.angle_beta   90.00
_cell.angle_gamma   90.00
#
_symmetry.space_group_name_H-M   'P 1'
#
loop_
_entity.id
_entity.type
_entity.pdbx_description
1 polymer ?
#
loop_
_entity_poly.entity_id
_entity_poly.type
_entity_poly.pdbx_seq_one_letter_code
_entity_poly.pdbx_strand_id
1 'polypeptide(L)'
;MRRLVIWENFIYPSEFGMKRLAEEAVHGPKELVDKSEEAEDPDVDDQIQFDLEDRVGWRKASLSMRRRIRQYQLARLKYFYAIIEFDSAETAEAVYNACDGFEYESSGAKFDLRFVDDREEFSVRH
;
A
#
# COMPACT_ATOMS: atom_id res chain seq x y z
N MET A 1 27.02 6.58 12.29
CA MET A 1 25.91 5.91 11.57
C MET A 1 24.61 6.52 12.09
N ARG A 2 23.99 7.45 11.34
CA ARG A 2 22.67 8.00 11.72
C ARG A 2 21.62 7.09 11.07
N ARG A 3 20.74 6.47 11.87
CA ARG A 3 19.66 5.61 11.37
C ARG A 3 18.43 6.49 11.14
N LEU A 4 17.81 6.37 9.98
CA LEU A 4 16.47 6.90 9.74
C LEU A 4 15.48 5.90 10.34
N VAL A 5 14.73 6.31 11.36
CA VAL A 5 13.66 5.52 11.96
C VAL A 5 12.38 6.33 11.76
N ILE A 6 11.45 5.78 10.97
CA ILE A 6 10.10 6.33 10.87
C ILE A 6 9.33 5.77 12.07
N TRP A 7 8.99 6.64 13.02
CA TRP A 7 8.16 6.25 14.16
C TRP A 7 6.71 6.09 13.70
N GLU A 8 5.96 5.18 14.33
CA GLU A 8 4.54 4.91 14.02
C GLU A 8 3.71 6.19 14.00
N ASN A 9 4.06 7.15 14.86
CA ASN A 9 3.38 8.43 15.01
C ASN A 9 3.51 9.37 13.78
N PHE A 10 4.35 9.02 12.80
CA PHE A 10 4.49 9.74 11.54
C PHE A 10 3.74 9.07 10.37
N ILE A 11 2.97 8.02 10.64
CA ILE A 11 2.16 7.32 9.64
C ILE A 11 0.71 7.80 9.74
N TYR A 12 0.20 8.36 8.64
CA TYR A 12 -1.13 8.96 8.56
C TYR A 12 -1.99 8.24 7.53
N PRO A 13 -3.29 8.01 7.80
CA PRO A 13 -4.18 7.49 6.79
C PRO A 13 -4.42 8.56 5.73
N SER A 14 -4.31 8.20 4.45
CA SER A 14 -4.69 9.09 3.35
C SER A 14 -6.21 9.21 3.26
N GLU A 15 -6.74 10.27 2.66
CA GLU A 15 -8.18 10.39 2.40
C GLU A 15 -8.72 9.19 1.60
N PHE A 16 -7.94 8.75 0.60
CA PHE A 16 -8.22 7.55 -0.17
C PHE A 16 -8.25 6.30 0.74
N GLY A 17 -7.26 6.15 1.61
CA GLY A 17 -7.16 5.06 2.57
C GLY A 17 -8.32 5.02 3.55
N MET A 18 -8.70 6.16 4.13
CA MET A 18 -9.84 6.25 5.05
C MET A 18 -11.13 5.81 4.37
N LYS A 19 -11.39 6.29 3.15
CA LYS A 19 -12.57 5.89 2.36
C LYS A 19 -12.54 4.40 2.06
N ARG A 20 -11.40 3.87 1.61
CA ARG A 20 -11.22 2.45 1.29
C ARG A 20 -11.40 1.55 2.51
N LEU A 21 -10.81 1.91 3.64
CA LEU A 21 -10.93 1.18 4.91
C LEU A 21 -12.39 1.14 5.39
N ALA A 22 -13.12 2.26 5.28
CA ALA A 22 -14.54 2.30 5.64
C ALA A 22 -15.40 1.42 4.73
N GLU A 23 -15.15 1.43 3.41
CA GLU A 23 -15.84 0.56 2.46
C GLU A 23 -15.52 -0.92 2.71
N GLU A 24 -14.25 -1.25 2.96
CA GLU A 24 -13.79 -2.62 3.23
C GLU A 24 -14.31 -3.19 4.54
N ALA A 25 -14.51 -2.35 5.57
CA ALA A 25 -15.10 -2.79 6.83
C ALA A 25 -16.54 -3.32 6.66
N VAL A 26 -17.26 -2.85 5.64
CA VAL A 26 -18.65 -3.24 5.36
C VAL A 26 -18.74 -4.32 4.29
N HIS A 27 -17.97 -4.19 3.20
CA HIS A 27 -18.12 -5.00 2.00
C HIS A 27 -16.93 -5.93 1.72
N GLY A 28 -15.84 -5.80 2.47
CA GLY A 28 -14.57 -6.44 2.15
C GLY A 28 -13.85 -5.80 0.95
N PRO A 29 -12.68 -6.35 0.57
CA PRO A 29 -11.88 -5.84 -0.55
C PRO A 29 -12.63 -5.99 -1.88
N LYS A 30 -13.04 -4.88 -2.49
CA LYS A 30 -13.80 -4.89 -3.76
C LYS A 30 -13.07 -5.67 -4.86
N GLU A 31 -11.76 -5.56 -4.93
CA GLU A 31 -10.93 -6.28 -5.90
C GLU A 31 -11.03 -7.79 -5.74
N LEU A 32 -11.37 -8.31 -4.54
CA LEU A 32 -11.49 -9.74 -4.26
C LEU A 32 -12.94 -10.21 -4.21
N VAL A 33 -13.88 -9.30 -3.90
CA VAL A 33 -15.31 -9.62 -3.73
C VAL A 33 -16.10 -9.41 -5.04
N ASP A 34 -15.76 -8.40 -5.83
CA ASP A 34 -16.49 -8.08 -7.04
C ASP A 34 -16.04 -8.99 -8.19
N LYS A 35 -16.94 -9.87 -8.63
CA LYS A 35 -16.71 -10.87 -9.70
C LYS A 35 -17.09 -10.34 -11.09
N SER A 36 -17.47 -9.08 -11.20
CA SER A 36 -18.23 -8.57 -12.35
C SER A 36 -17.43 -8.28 -13.62
N GLU A 37 -16.09 -8.38 -13.60
CA GLU A 37 -15.29 -8.15 -14.80
C GLU A 37 -14.32 -9.31 -15.06
N GLU A 38 -14.61 -10.04 -16.15
CA GLU A 38 -13.83 -11.13 -16.77
C GLU A 38 -14.26 -12.57 -16.40
N ALA A 39 -14.42 -13.39 -17.46
CA ALA A 39 -15.07 -14.69 -17.48
C ALA A 39 -14.77 -15.58 -16.27
N GLU A 40 -15.84 -16.05 -15.62
CA GLU A 40 -15.79 -17.11 -14.61
C GLU A 40 -15.12 -18.35 -15.23
N ASP A 41 -13.96 -18.72 -14.71
CA ASP A 41 -13.37 -20.04 -14.95
C ASP A 41 -14.13 -21.04 -14.06
N PRO A 42 -14.95 -21.94 -14.64
CA PRO A 42 -15.88 -22.78 -13.87
C PRO A 42 -15.18 -23.82 -12.98
N ASP A 43 -13.85 -23.99 -13.09
CA ASP A 43 -13.07 -24.96 -12.33
C ASP A 43 -12.47 -24.42 -11.01
N VAL A 44 -12.83 -23.21 -10.58
CA VAL A 44 -12.23 -22.58 -9.39
C VAL A 44 -13.17 -22.60 -8.19
N ASP A 45 -12.75 -23.30 -7.13
CA ASP A 45 -13.37 -23.23 -5.81
C ASP A 45 -13.07 -21.86 -5.17
N ASP A 46 -14.02 -20.95 -5.23
CA ASP A 46 -13.95 -19.59 -4.67
C ASP A 46 -13.94 -19.55 -3.13
N GLN A 47 -13.96 -20.70 -2.44
CA GLN A 47 -13.87 -20.79 -0.98
C GLN A 47 -12.44 -20.80 -0.44
N ILE A 48 -11.44 -20.39 -1.23
CA ILE A 48 -10.08 -20.20 -0.70
C ILE A 48 -10.10 -18.99 0.23
N GLN A 49 -10.16 -19.26 1.54
CA GLN A 49 -9.82 -18.29 2.58
C GLN A 49 -8.40 -17.79 2.30
N PHE A 50 -8.30 -16.58 1.73
CA PHE A 50 -7.01 -16.00 1.38
C PHE A 50 -6.37 -15.38 2.62
N ASP A 51 -5.41 -16.10 3.18
CA ASP A 51 -4.42 -15.54 4.08
C ASP A 51 -3.26 -14.98 3.25
N LEU A 52 -2.92 -13.71 3.49
CA LEU A 52 -1.82 -13.00 2.83
C LEU A 52 -0.45 -13.67 3.06
N GLU A 53 -0.32 -14.48 4.11
CA GLU A 53 0.89 -15.23 4.44
C GLU A 53 0.88 -16.67 3.87
N ASP A 54 -0.26 -17.16 3.39
CA ASP A 54 -0.39 -18.55 2.94
C ASP A 54 0.06 -18.72 1.47
N ARG A 55 1.34 -19.11 1.33
CA ARG A 55 1.98 -19.41 0.04
C ARG A 55 1.29 -20.54 -0.74
N VAL A 56 0.50 -21.39 -0.10
CA VAL A 56 -0.17 -22.53 -0.74
C VAL A 56 -1.39 -22.07 -1.54
N GLY A 57 -2.16 -21.11 -1.02
CA GLY A 57 -3.29 -20.49 -1.74
C GLY A 57 -2.85 -19.77 -3.01
N TRP A 58 -1.71 -19.07 -2.98
CA TRP A 58 -1.16 -18.35 -4.13
C TRP A 58 -0.92 -19.24 -5.36
N ARG A 59 -0.34 -20.45 -5.16
CA ARG A 59 -0.05 -21.37 -6.26
C ARG A 59 -1.29 -22.01 -6.87
N LYS A 60 -2.41 -22.07 -6.12
CA LYS A 60 -3.68 -22.62 -6.57
C LYS A 60 -4.61 -21.57 -7.19
N ALA A 61 -4.39 -20.29 -6.89
CA ALA A 61 -5.16 -19.19 -7.47
C ALA A 61 -4.96 -19.10 -9.00
N SER A 62 -6.07 -18.83 -9.71
CA SER A 62 -6.07 -18.54 -11.15
C SER A 62 -5.27 -17.28 -11.48
N LEU A 63 -4.90 -17.11 -12.76
CA LEU A 63 -4.16 -15.93 -13.20
C LEU A 63 -4.95 -14.62 -12.95
N SER A 64 -6.27 -14.65 -13.15
CA SER A 64 -7.18 -13.53 -12.87
C SER A 64 -7.22 -13.21 -11.37
N MET A 65 -7.36 -14.22 -10.51
CA MET A 65 -7.35 -14.05 -9.06
C MET A 65 -6.01 -13.48 -8.56
N ARG A 66 -4.87 -13.97 -9.07
CA ARG A 66 -3.55 -13.41 -8.73
C ARG A 66 -3.40 -11.95 -9.13
N ARG A 67 -3.94 -11.56 -10.28
CA ARG A 67 -3.94 -10.14 -10.73
C ARG A 67 -4.76 -9.28 -9.77
N ARG A 68 -5.95 -9.73 -9.38
CA ARG A 68 -6.84 -9.04 -8.42
C ARG A 68 -6.19 -8.90 -7.04
N ILE A 69 -5.56 -9.96 -6.53
CA ILE A 69 -4.77 -9.92 -5.29
C ILE A 69 -3.64 -8.90 -5.40
N ARG A 70 -2.90 -8.90 -6.51
CA ARG A 70 -1.80 -7.95 -6.73
C ARG A 70 -2.30 -6.51 -6.80
N GLN A 71 -3.42 -6.27 -7.47
CA GLN A 71 -4.07 -4.95 -7.51
C GLN A 71 -4.47 -4.49 -6.11
N TYR A 72 -5.10 -5.36 -5.32
CA TYR A 72 -5.46 -5.05 -3.94
C TYR A 72 -4.23 -4.70 -3.09
N GLN A 73 -3.17 -5.52 -3.17
CA GLN A 73 -1.93 -5.24 -2.43
C GLN A 73 -1.30 -3.90 -2.82
N LEU A 74 -1.25 -3.57 -4.11
CA LEU A 74 -0.74 -2.28 -4.58
C LEU A 74 -1.65 -1.12 -4.15
N ALA A 75 -2.97 -1.30 -4.15
CA ALA A 75 -3.91 -0.28 -3.70
C ALA A 75 -3.73 0.03 -2.21
N ARG A 76 -3.51 -1.00 -1.37
CA ARG A 76 -3.24 -0.84 0.07
C ARG A 76 -2.01 0.00 0.39
N LEU A 77 -1.01 0.04 -0.50
CA LEU A 77 0.16 0.91 -0.31
C LEU A 77 -0.21 2.40 -0.28
N LYS A 78 -1.36 2.78 -0.84
CA LYS A 78 -1.86 4.15 -0.84
C LYS A 78 -2.71 4.48 0.39
N TYR A 79 -2.93 3.54 1.31
CA TYR A 79 -3.86 3.75 2.42
C TYR A 79 -3.26 4.65 3.49
N PHE A 80 -1.94 4.64 3.57
CA PHE A 80 -1.19 5.43 4.51
C PHE A 80 -0.06 6.13 3.78
N TYR A 81 0.36 7.25 4.32
CA TYR A 81 1.59 7.94 3.95
C TYR A 81 2.38 8.24 5.22
N ALA A 82 3.68 8.46 5.07
CA ALA A 82 4.55 8.85 6.16
C ALA A 82 5.09 10.26 5.93
N ILE A 83 5.18 11.05 7.01
CA ILE A 83 5.89 12.33 7.00
C ILE A 83 7.29 12.12 7.57
N ILE A 84 8.29 12.62 6.87
CA ILE A 84 9.69 12.51 7.29
C ILE A 84 10.27 13.92 7.36
N GLU A 85 10.71 14.30 8.54
CA GLU A 85 11.43 15.55 8.76
C GLU A 85 12.94 15.29 8.72
N PHE A 86 13.66 16.15 8.00
CA PHE A 86 15.11 16.09 7.87
C PHE A 86 15.75 17.26 8.64
N ASP A 87 17.02 17.09 9.02
CA ASP A 87 17.79 18.11 9.73
C ASP A 87 18.17 19.31 8.85
N SER A 88 18.19 19.13 7.52
CA SER A 88 18.46 20.21 6.57
C SER A 88 17.77 20.00 5.21
N ALA A 89 17.58 21.09 4.47
CA ALA A 89 17.01 21.05 3.12
C ALA A 89 17.89 20.25 2.15
N GLU A 90 19.22 20.35 2.29
CA GLU A 90 20.16 19.60 1.45
C GLU A 90 20.05 18.09 1.69
N THR A 91 19.83 17.67 2.94
CA THR A 91 19.63 16.24 3.27
C THR A 91 18.31 15.73 2.70
N ALA A 92 17.23 16.51 2.81
CA ALA A 92 15.95 16.17 2.23
C ALA A 92 16.03 16.04 0.70
N GLU A 93 16.68 16.99 0.03
CA GLU A 93 16.86 16.98 -1.43
C GLU A 93 17.73 15.79 -1.88
N ALA A 94 18.82 15.49 -1.17
CA ALA A 94 19.67 14.34 -1.48
C ALA A 94 18.90 13.01 -1.36
N VAL A 95 18.07 12.86 -0.33
CA VAL A 95 17.22 11.67 -0.15
C VAL A 95 16.13 11.61 -1.21
N TYR A 96 15.45 12.71 -1.50
CA TYR A 96 14.44 12.79 -2.56
C TYR A 96 15.02 12.32 -3.90
N ASN A 97 16.14 12.91 -4.33
CA ASN A 97 16.77 12.60 -5.61
C ASN A 97 17.27 11.14 -5.71
N ALA A 98 17.64 10.53 -4.59
CA ALA A 98 18.12 9.16 -4.55
C ALA A 98 17.00 8.11 -4.44
N CYS A 99 15.91 8.45 -3.76
CA CYS A 99 14.90 7.49 -3.35
C CYS A 99 13.56 7.64 -4.07
N ASP A 100 13.22 8.81 -4.60
CA ASP A 100 11.96 8.97 -5.33
C ASP A 100 11.94 8.09 -6.59
N GLY A 101 10.83 7.38 -6.79
CA GLY A 101 10.68 6.39 -7.87
C GLY A 101 11.54 5.12 -7.72
N PHE A 102 12.36 5.01 -6.66
CA PHE A 102 13.17 3.82 -6.39
C PHE A 102 12.28 2.65 -5.97
N GLU A 103 12.54 1.47 -6.55
CA GLU A 103 11.82 0.25 -6.21
C GLU A 103 12.42 -0.41 -4.97
N TYR A 104 11.59 -0.72 -3.99
CA TYR A 104 12.06 -1.48 -2.84
C TYR A 104 12.34 -2.93 -3.27
N GLU A 105 13.62 -3.29 -3.33
CA GLU A 105 14.11 -4.60 -3.75
C GLU A 105 13.48 -5.05 -5.10
N SER A 106 12.85 -6.23 -5.13
CA SER A 106 12.10 -6.75 -6.29
C SER A 106 10.60 -6.88 -5.95
N SER A 107 10.08 -5.93 -5.18
CA SER A 107 8.69 -5.96 -4.72
C SER A 107 7.68 -5.38 -5.73
N GLY A 108 8.15 -4.70 -6.78
CA GLY A 108 7.34 -3.91 -7.70
C GLY A 108 6.69 -2.67 -7.08
N ALA A 109 7.03 -2.33 -5.83
CA ALA A 109 6.55 -1.13 -5.15
C ALA A 109 7.64 -0.05 -5.19
N LYS A 110 7.28 1.13 -5.70
CA LYS A 110 8.17 2.29 -5.79
C LYS A 110 7.83 3.30 -4.70
N PHE A 111 8.85 3.96 -4.17
CA PHE A 111 8.63 5.13 -3.32
C PHE A 111 8.06 6.27 -4.17
N ASP A 112 7.04 6.93 -3.64
CA ASP A 112 6.45 8.17 -4.16
C ASP A 112 6.71 9.23 -3.09
N LEU A 113 7.84 9.93 -3.21
CA LEU A 113 8.24 10.97 -2.27
C LEU A 113 7.75 12.31 -2.79
N ARG A 114 7.23 13.15 -1.88
CA ARG A 114 6.76 14.50 -2.21
C ARG A 114 7.11 15.45 -1.08
N PHE A 115 7.36 16.70 -1.45
CA PHE A 115 7.48 17.77 -0.46
C PHE A 115 6.10 18.19 0.02
N VAL A 116 6.05 18.56 1.28
CA VAL A 116 4.86 19.05 1.97
C VAL A 116 5.06 20.54 2.25
N ASP A 117 3.99 21.32 2.18
CA ASP A 117 4.04 22.75 2.49
C ASP A 117 4.20 22.94 4.00
N ASP A 118 5.02 23.90 4.43
CA ASP A 118 5.26 24.25 5.83
C ASP A 118 3.97 24.63 6.59
N ARG A 119 2.89 24.95 5.87
CA ARG A 119 1.57 25.29 6.42
C ARG A 119 0.73 24.08 6.81
N GLU A 120 1.12 22.88 6.40
CA GLU A 120 0.35 21.66 6.67
C GLU A 120 0.69 21.12 8.07
N GLU A 121 -0.31 21.08 8.95
CA GLU A 121 -0.14 20.59 10.32
C GLU A 121 -0.52 19.11 10.43
N PHE A 122 0.41 18.29 10.94
CA PHE A 122 0.17 16.88 11.19
C PHE A 122 0.02 16.64 12.70
N SER A 123 -1.17 16.23 13.14
CA SER A 123 -1.41 15.90 14.53
C SER A 123 -0.85 14.51 14.84
N VAL A 124 0.30 14.46 15.52
CA VAL A 124 0.88 13.23 16.04
C VAL A 124 -0.09 12.62 17.06
N ARG A 125 -0.62 11.41 16.82
CA ARG A 125 -1.36 10.67 17.85
C ARG A 125 -0.35 10.17 18.88
N HIS A 126 -0.44 10.69 20.11
CA HIS A 126 0.31 10.21 21.28
C HIS A 126 -0.23 8.89 21.81
#